data_AF-A0A957N9N0-F1
#
_entry.id   AF-A0A957N9N0-F1
#
_cell.length_a   1.000
_cell.length_b   1.000
_cell.length_c   1.000
_cell.angle_alpha   90.00
_cell.angle_beta   90.00
_cell.angle_gamma   90.00
#
_symmetry.space_group_name_H-M   'P 1'
#
loop_
_entity.id
_entity.type
_entity.pdbx_description
1 polymer ?
#
loop_
_entity_poly.entity_id
_entity_poly.type
_entity_poly.pdbx_seq_one_letter_code
_entity_poly.pdbx_strand_id
1 'polypeptide(L)'
;MSTPATVDNPSPPAPASEPTTVEKLRGLPWSMAGNAANVVFVKLTFFGSVFVLFLSTLGFNKTQTGFLLSLIPYFGLVALFAAPFVARYGLKRSYLTFWGLRQVATFAMLLTPLISARFGFQAMFIYVIVVMIWFALCRSLGETAGMPWRQEYIPNNIRGKYSAKDSMITTIAGFGAVMLSGIVVGRAVGITGYLSLFLIGGSFGLLGVWFYSHIPGGAPRARQEAEGSIWAGMLDSLKDRNFLRFLFGIAFIILATGPLNAFLPLFMQEEVGIGAGNVILLQMGVLFGSLVSSYLWGWSSDRYGSKPAMMFSVFWRVLLPVIYMFTPRNVALSLP
;
A
#
# COMPACT_ATOMS: atom_id res chain seq x y z
N MET A 1 -0.10 63.79 -2.14
CA MET A 1 0.30 62.68 -3.03
C MET A 1 1.70 62.25 -2.64
N SER A 2 1.83 61.17 -1.88
CA SER A 2 3.10 60.48 -1.64
C SER A 2 2.79 59.15 -0.94
N THR A 3 2.60 58.11 -1.76
CA THR A 3 2.53 56.70 -1.36
C THR A 3 3.88 56.27 -0.74
N PRO A 4 3.91 55.57 0.41
CA PRO A 4 5.14 54.99 0.92
C PRO A 4 5.50 53.75 0.10
N ALA A 5 6.78 53.66 -0.28
CA ALA A 5 7.35 52.52 -0.98
C ALA A 5 7.24 51.24 -0.14
N THR A 6 6.66 50.20 -0.73
CA THR A 6 6.71 48.83 -0.21
C THR A 6 8.15 48.35 -0.25
N VAL A 7 8.76 48.19 0.92
CA VAL A 7 10.05 47.53 1.08
C VAL A 7 9.84 46.06 0.74
N ASP A 8 10.33 45.65 -0.43
CA ASP A 8 10.47 44.24 -0.82
C ASP A 8 11.45 43.57 0.15
N ASN A 9 10.92 42.87 1.15
CA ASN A 9 11.73 41.95 1.94
C ASN A 9 12.13 40.77 1.03
N PRO A 10 13.43 40.48 0.84
CA PRO A 10 13.84 39.29 0.11
C PRO A 10 13.30 38.06 0.84
N SER A 11 12.58 37.22 0.10
CA SER A 11 12.12 35.92 0.57
C SER A 11 13.26 35.15 1.24
N PRO A 12 13.06 34.55 2.42
CA PRO A 12 14.11 33.87 3.14
C PRO A 12 14.75 32.79 2.26
N PRO A 13 16.08 32.60 2.31
CA PRO A 13 16.75 31.56 1.54
C PRO A 13 16.11 30.21 1.85
N ALA A 14 15.74 29.46 0.80
CA ALA A 14 15.20 28.12 0.95
C ALA A 14 16.15 27.30 1.84
N PRO A 15 15.64 26.58 2.86
CA PRO A 15 16.49 25.80 3.74
C PRO A 15 17.33 24.84 2.88
N ALA A 16 18.65 24.86 3.10
CA ALA A 16 19.67 24.16 2.30
C ALA A 16 19.55 22.62 2.24
N SER A 17 18.44 22.06 2.72
CA SER A 17 18.15 20.63 2.82
C SER A 17 16.97 20.17 1.97
N GLU A 18 16.19 21.07 1.35
CA GLU A 18 15.11 20.66 0.44
C GLU A 18 15.64 20.46 -0.98
N PRO A 19 15.38 19.29 -1.61
CA PRO A 19 15.84 19.03 -2.97
C PRO A 19 15.23 20.04 -3.94
N THR A 20 16.02 20.48 -4.91
CA THR A 20 15.59 21.44 -5.93
C THR A 20 14.47 20.85 -6.80
N THR A 21 13.64 21.69 -7.42
CA THR A 21 12.56 21.23 -8.32
C THR A 21 13.08 20.31 -9.44
N VAL A 22 14.30 20.55 -9.94
CA VAL A 22 14.94 19.72 -10.96
C VAL A 22 15.30 18.34 -10.40
N GLU A 23 15.88 18.27 -9.19
CA GLU A 23 16.18 16.99 -8.52
C GLU A 23 14.90 16.21 -8.21
N LYS A 24 13.85 16.88 -7.73
CA LYS A 24 12.52 16.29 -7.52
C LYS A 24 12.01 15.62 -8.79
N LEU A 25 12.03 16.33 -9.92
CA LEU A 25 11.58 15.81 -11.21
C LEU A 25 12.40 14.61 -11.70
N ARG A 26 13.73 14.63 -11.51
CA ARG A 26 14.61 13.49 -11.87
C ARG A 26 14.37 12.25 -11.00
N GLY A 27 13.87 12.43 -9.77
CA GLY A 27 13.53 11.34 -8.85
C GLY A 27 12.20 10.64 -9.14
N LEU A 28 11.27 11.27 -9.87
CA LEU A 28 9.93 10.72 -10.07
C LEU A 28 9.90 9.38 -10.84
N PRO A 29 10.69 9.17 -11.91
CA PRO A 29 10.73 7.89 -12.60
C PRO A 29 11.25 6.76 -11.70
N TRP A 30 12.25 7.04 -10.86
CA TRP A 30 12.77 6.10 -9.87
C TRP A 30 11.71 5.71 -8.85
N SER A 31 10.90 6.68 -8.41
CA SER A 31 9.76 6.42 -7.53
C SER A 31 8.72 5.51 -8.18
N MET A 32 8.34 5.80 -9.43
CA MET A 32 7.37 4.97 -10.16
C MET A 32 7.89 3.54 -10.40
N ALA A 33 9.17 3.40 -10.77
CA ALA A 33 9.80 2.09 -10.92
C ALA A 33 9.87 1.32 -9.59
N GLY A 34 10.22 2.00 -8.49
CA GLY A 34 10.22 1.45 -7.15
C GLY A 34 8.82 0.99 -6.71
N ASN A 35 7.79 1.78 -6.99
CA ASN A 35 6.39 1.45 -6.70
C ASN A 35 5.92 0.25 -7.53
N ALA A 36 6.24 0.21 -8.82
CA ALA A 36 5.93 -0.92 -9.70
C ALA A 36 6.55 -2.24 -9.17
N ALA A 37 7.85 -2.21 -8.87
CA ALA A 37 8.57 -3.35 -8.32
C ALA A 37 8.00 -3.78 -6.95
N ASN A 38 7.63 -2.82 -6.10
CA ASN A 38 6.98 -3.10 -4.83
C ASN A 38 5.60 -3.74 -5.00
N VAL A 39 4.80 -3.34 -6.00
CA VAL A 39 3.51 -3.98 -6.28
C VAL A 39 3.70 -5.43 -6.74
N VAL A 40 4.66 -5.70 -7.62
CA VAL A 40 5.02 -7.07 -8.01
C VAL A 40 5.40 -7.88 -6.78
N PHE A 41 6.29 -7.35 -5.93
CA PHE A 41 6.66 -7.98 -4.66
C PHE A 41 5.40 -8.31 -3.82
N VAL A 42 4.53 -7.32 -3.57
CA VAL A 42 3.39 -7.43 -2.66
C VAL A 42 2.39 -8.47 -3.15
N LYS A 43 2.13 -8.51 -4.47
CA LYS A 43 1.19 -9.45 -5.09
C LYS A 43 1.70 -10.89 -5.13
N LEU A 44 3.01 -11.10 -5.22
CA LEU A 44 3.61 -12.43 -5.26
C LEU A 44 3.89 -13.03 -3.87
N THR A 45 3.93 -12.22 -2.81
CA THR A 45 4.45 -12.65 -1.48
C THR A 45 3.40 -12.65 -0.38
N PHE A 46 3.09 -11.51 0.26
CA PHE A 46 2.38 -11.43 1.54
C PHE A 46 0.95 -10.87 1.48
N PHE A 47 0.54 -10.20 0.40
CA PHE A 47 -0.79 -9.59 0.27
C PHE A 47 -1.59 -10.09 -0.95
N GLY A 48 -1.07 -11.11 -1.65
CA GLY A 48 -1.75 -11.77 -2.76
C GLY A 48 -2.45 -13.05 -2.32
N SER A 49 -3.34 -13.55 -3.18
CA SER A 49 -3.93 -14.89 -3.05
C SER A 49 -2.86 -15.96 -2.89
N VAL A 50 -1.71 -15.79 -3.55
CA VAL A 50 -0.53 -16.67 -3.46
C VAL A 50 -0.14 -17.00 -2.02
N PHE A 51 -0.15 -16.02 -1.11
CA PHE A 51 0.22 -16.25 0.29
C PHE A 51 -0.78 -17.16 1.01
N VAL A 52 -2.07 -16.90 0.81
CA VAL A 52 -3.17 -17.66 1.43
C VAL A 52 -3.15 -19.10 0.93
N LEU A 53 -2.95 -19.29 -0.39
CA LEU A 53 -2.82 -20.61 -0.99
C LEU A 53 -1.57 -21.35 -0.51
N PHE A 54 -0.44 -20.65 -0.34
CA PHE A 54 0.78 -21.22 0.24
C PHE A 54 0.56 -21.72 1.67
N LEU A 55 -0.05 -20.91 2.54
CA LEU A 55 -0.38 -21.32 3.91
C LEU A 55 -1.35 -22.51 3.93
N SER A 56 -2.35 -22.52 3.05
CA SER A 56 -3.27 -23.66 2.92
C SER A 56 -2.54 -24.94 2.47
N THR A 57 -1.58 -24.82 1.55
CA THR A 57 -0.77 -25.95 1.07
C THR A 57 0.16 -26.51 2.16
N LEU A 58 0.60 -25.65 3.08
CA LEU A 58 1.36 -26.05 4.27
C LEU A 58 0.50 -26.71 5.37
N GLY A 59 -0.82 -26.76 5.20
CA GLY A 59 -1.74 -27.38 6.15
C GLY A 59 -2.28 -26.43 7.23
N PHE A 60 -2.14 -25.12 7.06
CA PHE A 60 -2.75 -24.16 7.98
C PHE A 60 -4.27 -24.17 7.84
N ASN A 61 -4.98 -24.16 8.96
CA ASN A 61 -6.43 -24.02 8.95
C ASN A 61 -6.86 -22.56 8.77
N LYS A 62 -8.14 -22.34 8.45
CA LYS A 62 -8.68 -20.99 8.18
C LYS A 62 -8.46 -20.01 9.34
N THR A 63 -8.58 -20.47 10.58
CA THR A 63 -8.37 -19.64 11.79
C THR A 63 -6.92 -19.19 11.92
N GLN A 64 -5.96 -20.10 11.70
CA GLN A 64 -4.53 -19.82 11.73
C GLN A 64 -4.11 -18.87 10.61
N THR A 65 -4.64 -19.06 9.40
CA THR A 65 -4.41 -18.14 8.28
C THR A 65 -4.96 -16.75 8.57
N GLY A 66 -6.19 -16.65 9.11
CA GLY A 66 -6.78 -15.38 9.52
C GLY A 66 -5.96 -14.67 10.60
N PHE A 67 -5.49 -15.42 11.61
CA PHE A 67 -4.60 -14.91 12.65
C PHE A 67 -3.32 -14.32 12.06
N LEU A 68 -2.62 -15.04 11.18
CA LEU A 68 -1.40 -14.58 10.52
C LEU A 68 -1.61 -13.31 9.70
N LEU A 69 -2.69 -13.25 8.92
CA LEU A 69 -3.03 -12.07 8.11
C LEU A 69 -3.37 -10.85 8.98
N SER A 70 -3.96 -11.05 10.15
CA SER A 70 -4.31 -9.99 11.10
C SER A 70 -3.09 -9.33 11.75
N LEU A 71 -1.95 -10.02 11.81
CA LEU A 71 -0.70 -9.46 12.37
C LEU A 71 -0.27 -8.21 11.59
N ILE A 72 -0.43 -8.21 10.27
CA ILE A 72 -0.01 -7.09 9.41
C ILE A 72 -0.65 -5.76 9.84
N PRO A 73 -1.99 -5.61 9.88
CA PRO A 73 -2.61 -4.36 10.32
C PRO A 73 -2.41 -4.10 11.82
N TYR A 74 -2.34 -5.14 12.66
CA TYR A 74 -2.16 -4.98 14.12
C TYR A 74 -0.82 -4.31 14.46
N PHE A 75 0.27 -4.76 13.86
CA PHE A 75 1.59 -4.12 14.03
C PHE A 75 1.69 -2.76 13.32
N GLY A 76 0.70 -2.38 12.51
CA GLY A 76 0.53 -1.01 12.04
C GLY A 76 0.41 0.01 13.18
N LEU A 77 -0.10 -0.39 14.35
CA LEU A 77 -0.20 0.50 15.52
C LEU A 77 1.17 0.91 16.09
N VAL A 78 2.21 0.09 15.87
CA VAL A 78 3.58 0.40 16.30
C VAL A 78 4.13 1.64 15.59
N ALA A 79 3.62 1.96 14.40
CA ALA A 79 3.98 3.17 13.65
C ALA A 79 3.83 4.46 14.48
N LEU A 80 2.79 4.53 15.34
CA LEU A 80 2.52 5.71 16.17
C LEU A 80 3.68 5.98 17.15
N PHE A 81 4.20 4.93 17.77
CA PHE A 81 5.30 5.01 18.72
C PHE A 81 6.66 5.19 18.03
N ALA A 82 6.79 4.70 16.80
CA ALA A 82 8.02 4.74 16.04
C ALA A 82 8.25 6.04 15.26
N ALA A 83 7.21 6.84 15.02
CA ALA A 83 7.30 8.09 14.26
C ALA A 83 8.39 9.06 14.75
N PRO A 84 8.56 9.30 16.08
CA PRO A 84 9.66 10.13 16.59
C PRO A 84 11.05 9.59 16.25
N PHE A 85 11.22 8.27 16.35
CA PHE A 85 12.49 7.61 16.08
C PHE A 85 12.84 7.69 14.58
N VAL A 86 11.86 7.45 13.73
CA VAL A 86 11.97 7.52 12.27
C VAL A 86 12.34 8.95 11.81
N ALA A 87 11.70 9.97 12.39
CA ALA A 87 12.02 11.36 12.07
C ALA A 87 13.47 11.74 12.46
N ARG A 88 13.97 11.21 13.59
CA ARG A 88 15.35 11.44 14.06
C ARG A 88 16.41 10.73 13.21
N TYR A 89 16.14 9.50 12.81
CA TYR A 89 17.07 8.70 11.99
C TYR A 89 17.15 9.19 10.53
N GLY A 90 16.11 9.89 10.07
CA GLY A 90 15.98 10.44 8.72
C GLY A 90 15.06 9.58 7.87
N LEU A 91 14.10 10.23 7.20
CA LEU A 91 12.99 9.55 6.53
C LEU A 91 13.46 8.59 5.43
N LYS A 92 14.40 9.03 4.57
CA LYS A 92 14.94 8.19 3.50
C LYS A 92 15.69 6.98 4.05
N ARG A 93 16.53 7.18 5.07
CA ARG A 93 17.32 6.10 5.69
C ARG A 93 16.42 5.09 6.38
N SER A 94 15.45 5.55 7.17
CA SER A 94 14.45 4.67 7.80
C SER A 94 13.69 3.87 6.76
N TYR A 95 13.18 4.52 5.71
CA TYR A 95 12.43 3.83 4.66
C TYR A 95 13.29 2.74 4.00
N LEU A 96 14.49 3.07 3.52
CA LEU A 96 15.38 2.11 2.84
C LEU A 96 15.81 0.96 3.74
N THR A 97 16.20 1.23 4.98
CA THR A 97 16.61 0.21 5.94
C THR A 97 15.47 -0.76 6.22
N PHE A 98 14.28 -0.24 6.57
CA PHE A 98 13.15 -1.11 6.92
C PHE A 98 12.53 -1.80 5.70
N TRP A 99 12.51 -1.18 4.51
CA TRP A 99 12.09 -1.86 3.28
C TRP A 99 13.06 -2.97 2.89
N GLY A 100 14.37 -2.76 3.05
CA GLY A 100 15.38 -3.79 2.82
C GLY A 100 15.26 -4.94 3.84
N LEU A 101 15.13 -4.60 5.12
CA LEU A 101 15.05 -5.57 6.21
C LEU A 101 13.79 -6.45 6.12
N ARG A 102 12.69 -5.89 5.61
CA ARG A 102 11.46 -6.62 5.28
C ARG A 102 11.68 -7.73 4.25
N GLN A 103 12.66 -7.60 3.35
CA GLN A 103 12.99 -8.65 2.37
C GLN A 103 13.60 -9.88 3.04
N VAL A 104 14.30 -9.72 4.17
CA VAL A 104 14.80 -10.85 4.96
C VAL A 104 13.65 -11.77 5.37
N ALA A 105 12.48 -11.22 5.72
CA ALA A 105 11.29 -12.02 6.00
C ALA A 105 10.82 -12.84 4.80
N THR A 106 10.96 -12.29 3.59
CA THR A 106 10.55 -12.96 2.35
C THR A 106 11.47 -14.13 2.05
N PHE A 107 12.78 -13.93 2.20
CA PHE A 107 13.75 -15.02 2.00
C PHE A 107 13.69 -16.04 3.14
N ALA A 108 13.39 -15.62 4.36
CA ALA A 108 13.11 -16.52 5.48
C ALA A 108 11.94 -17.46 5.16
N MET A 109 10.87 -16.97 4.51
CA MET A 109 9.77 -17.85 4.09
C MET A 109 10.19 -19.00 3.16
N LEU A 110 11.30 -18.88 2.42
CA LEU A 110 11.82 -19.99 1.59
C LEU A 110 12.30 -21.18 2.44
N LEU A 111 12.65 -20.96 3.71
CA LEU A 111 13.13 -21.99 4.64
C LEU A 111 11.98 -22.74 5.34
N THR A 112 10.73 -22.29 5.17
CA THR A 112 9.54 -22.91 5.77
C THR A 112 9.44 -24.43 5.54
N PRO A 113 9.59 -24.98 4.31
CA PRO A 113 9.53 -26.43 4.11
C PRO A 113 10.66 -27.19 4.81
N LEU A 114 11.86 -26.61 4.92
CA LEU A 114 12.98 -27.23 5.64
C LEU A 114 12.68 -27.35 7.14
N ILE A 115 12.08 -26.32 7.72
CA ILE A 115 11.69 -26.31 9.14
C ILE A 115 10.56 -27.30 9.38
N SER A 116 9.59 -27.37 8.48
CA SER A 116 8.53 -28.38 8.53
C SER A 116 9.08 -29.79 8.49
N ALA A 117 10.02 -30.07 7.60
CA ALA A 117 10.59 -31.40 7.43
C ALA A 117 11.43 -31.84 8.64
N ARG A 118 12.11 -30.91 9.32
CA ARG A 118 13.00 -31.22 10.46
C ARG A 118 12.32 -31.20 11.82
N PHE A 119 11.38 -30.29 12.03
CA PHE A 119 10.82 -29.99 13.36
C PHE A 119 9.30 -30.13 13.43
N GLY A 120 8.65 -30.50 12.33
CA GLY A 120 7.20 -30.73 12.26
C GLY A 120 6.38 -29.44 12.18
N PHE A 121 5.05 -29.62 12.22
CA PHE A 121 4.09 -28.55 11.97
C PHE A 121 4.09 -27.45 13.05
N GLN A 122 4.22 -27.81 14.34
CA GLN A 122 4.20 -26.82 15.43
C GLN A 122 5.37 -25.83 15.35
N ALA A 123 6.58 -26.33 15.06
CA ALA A 123 7.75 -25.47 14.89
C ALA A 123 7.62 -24.58 13.63
N MET A 124 7.10 -25.13 12.53
CA MET A 124 6.82 -24.37 11.31
C MET A 124 5.79 -23.26 11.56
N PHE A 125 4.74 -23.55 12.33
CA PHE A 125 3.72 -22.57 12.72
C PHE A 125 4.33 -21.38 13.48
N ILE A 126 5.13 -21.66 14.52
CA ILE A 126 5.81 -20.63 15.31
C ILE A 126 6.80 -19.85 14.43
N TYR A 127 7.54 -20.54 13.56
CA TYR A 127 8.46 -19.90 12.63
C TYR A 127 7.75 -18.90 11.71
N VAL A 128 6.65 -19.31 11.09
CA VAL A 128 5.86 -18.45 10.21
C VAL A 128 5.32 -17.24 10.97
N ILE A 129 4.85 -17.40 12.22
CA ILE A 129 4.44 -16.28 13.07
C ILE A 129 5.59 -15.29 13.28
N VAL A 130 6.77 -15.75 13.69
CA VAL A 130 7.93 -14.89 13.96
C VAL A 130 8.33 -14.12 12.69
N VAL A 131 8.37 -14.80 11.53
CA VAL A 131 8.66 -14.16 10.25
C VAL A 131 7.60 -13.13 9.88
N MET A 132 6.32 -13.41 10.12
CA MET A 132 5.22 -12.46 9.88
C MET A 132 5.27 -11.25 10.80
N ILE A 133 5.59 -11.42 12.09
CA ILE A 133 5.79 -10.32 13.04
C ILE A 133 6.94 -9.43 12.56
N TRP A 134 8.08 -10.03 12.19
CA TRP A 134 9.22 -9.30 11.65
C TRP A 134 8.86 -8.50 10.39
N PHE A 135 8.18 -9.14 9.44
CA PHE A 135 7.70 -8.50 8.22
C PHE A 135 6.79 -7.31 8.53
N ALA A 136 5.82 -7.51 9.42
CA ALA A 136 4.81 -6.50 9.77
C ALA A 136 5.44 -5.30 10.51
N LEU A 137 6.37 -5.56 11.44
CA LEU A 137 7.14 -4.52 12.12
C LEU A 137 7.97 -3.69 11.13
N CYS A 138 8.77 -4.33 10.29
CA CYS A 138 9.58 -3.62 9.29
C CYS A 138 8.70 -2.78 8.35
N ARG A 139 7.58 -3.34 7.88
CA ARG A 139 6.63 -2.62 7.03
C ARG A 139 6.07 -1.38 7.74
N SER A 140 5.59 -1.54 8.97
CA SER A 140 5.00 -0.47 9.77
C SER A 140 5.99 0.69 9.98
N LEU A 141 7.22 0.36 10.35
CA LEU A 141 8.29 1.35 10.57
C LEU A 141 8.66 2.11 9.28
N GLY A 142 8.74 1.42 8.14
CA GLY A 142 9.05 2.10 6.88
C GLY A 142 7.86 2.90 6.32
N GLU A 143 6.60 2.44 6.42
CA GLU A 143 5.43 3.18 5.94
C GLU A 143 5.30 4.53 6.67
N THR A 144 5.68 4.55 7.96
CA THR A 144 5.74 5.77 8.79
C THR A 144 6.65 6.83 8.18
N ALA A 145 7.76 6.43 7.54
CA ALA A 145 8.69 7.34 6.87
C ALA A 145 8.24 7.70 5.45
N GLY A 146 7.53 6.79 4.77
CA GLY A 146 7.23 6.88 3.34
C GLY A 146 6.27 8.01 3.00
N MET A 147 5.22 8.23 3.79
CA MET A 147 4.26 9.31 3.56
C MET A 147 4.88 10.71 3.64
N PRO A 148 5.61 11.08 4.72
CA PRO A 148 6.31 12.37 4.79
C PRO A 148 7.39 12.51 3.71
N TRP A 149 8.16 11.45 3.43
CA TRP A 149 9.20 11.50 2.42
C TRP A 149 8.65 11.77 1.01
N ARG A 150 7.51 11.15 0.66
CA ARG A 150 6.78 11.45 -0.59
C ARG A 150 6.40 12.92 -0.74
N GLN A 151 6.05 13.58 0.35
CA GLN A 151 5.68 14.99 0.31
C GLN A 151 6.87 15.90 0.04
N GLU A 152 8.10 15.49 0.39
CA GLU A 152 9.32 16.25 0.15
C GLU A 152 9.74 16.24 -1.32
N TYR A 153 9.71 15.08 -1.98
CA TYR A 153 10.19 14.94 -3.36
C TYR A 153 9.11 15.09 -4.44
N ILE A 154 7.81 15.04 -4.11
CA ILE A 154 6.72 15.24 -5.08
C ILE A 154 6.23 16.69 -5.03
N PRO A 155 6.49 17.51 -6.07
CA PRO A 155 6.02 18.89 -6.12
C PRO A 155 4.49 19.00 -6.09
N ASN A 156 3.96 19.97 -5.34
CA ASN A 156 2.52 20.14 -5.10
C ASN A 156 1.70 20.29 -6.39
N ASN A 157 2.25 20.95 -7.41
CA ASN A 157 1.59 21.26 -8.68
C ASN A 157 1.40 20.06 -9.62
N ILE A 158 2.06 18.92 -9.36
CA ILE A 158 1.98 17.72 -10.20
C ILE A 158 1.55 16.48 -9.42
N ARG A 159 1.03 16.63 -8.19
CA ARG A 159 0.66 15.50 -7.33
C ARG A 159 -0.42 14.62 -7.96
N GLY A 160 -1.47 15.18 -8.56
CA GLY A 160 -2.52 14.41 -9.24
C GLY A 160 -2.00 13.71 -10.49
N LYS A 161 -1.29 14.43 -11.38
CA LYS A 161 -0.60 13.83 -12.54
C LYS A 161 0.35 12.70 -12.15
N TYR A 162 1.16 12.89 -11.12
CA TYR A 162 2.04 11.86 -10.58
C TYR A 162 1.24 10.65 -10.10
N SER A 163 0.21 10.88 -9.26
CA SER A 163 -0.64 9.83 -8.72
C SER A 163 -1.34 9.03 -9.82
N ALA A 164 -1.80 9.67 -10.90
CA ALA A 164 -2.42 9.00 -12.03
C ALA A 164 -1.43 8.11 -12.80
N LYS A 165 -0.25 8.64 -13.13
CA LYS A 165 0.81 7.87 -13.81
C LYS A 165 1.31 6.70 -12.97
N ASP A 166 1.57 6.95 -11.69
CA ASP A 166 2.00 5.95 -10.72
C ASP A 166 0.94 4.85 -10.57
N SER A 167 -0.34 5.22 -10.44
CA SER A 167 -1.47 4.28 -10.40
C SER A 167 -1.56 3.42 -11.67
N MET A 168 -1.38 4.02 -12.85
CA MET A 168 -1.39 3.29 -14.13
C MET A 168 -0.26 2.26 -14.20
N ILE A 169 0.98 2.68 -13.91
CA ILE A 169 2.17 1.81 -13.94
C ILE A 169 2.02 0.67 -12.93
N THR A 170 1.63 0.99 -11.69
CA THR A 170 1.46 -0.01 -10.63
C THR A 170 0.32 -0.98 -10.93
N THR A 171 -0.76 -0.53 -11.57
CA THR A 171 -1.87 -1.40 -11.99
C THR A 171 -1.42 -2.39 -13.06
N ILE A 172 -0.70 -1.93 -14.08
CA ILE A 172 -0.14 -2.79 -15.14
C ILE A 172 0.85 -3.79 -14.55
N ALA A 173 1.78 -3.35 -13.69
CA ALA A 173 2.74 -4.22 -13.02
C ALA A 173 2.04 -5.25 -12.12
N GLY A 174 1.01 -4.84 -11.39
CA GLY A 174 0.19 -5.72 -10.55
C GLY A 174 -0.58 -6.76 -11.34
N PHE A 175 -1.16 -6.38 -12.49
CA PHE A 175 -1.81 -7.31 -13.40
C PHE A 175 -0.83 -8.36 -13.91
N GLY A 176 0.35 -7.92 -14.39
CA GLY A 176 1.42 -8.83 -14.83
C GLY A 176 1.87 -9.80 -13.73
N ALA A 177 2.01 -9.31 -12.49
CA ALA A 177 2.37 -10.15 -11.34
C ALA A 177 1.30 -11.20 -11.01
N VAL A 178 0.02 -10.84 -11.05
CA VAL A 178 -1.09 -11.78 -10.80
C VAL A 178 -1.20 -12.81 -11.94
N MET A 179 -1.02 -12.39 -13.19
CA MET A 179 -0.99 -13.31 -14.32
C MET A 179 0.17 -14.31 -14.21
N LEU A 180 1.37 -13.81 -13.86
CA LEU A 180 2.54 -14.64 -13.63
C LEU A 180 2.29 -15.66 -12.50
N SER A 181 1.70 -15.22 -11.39
CA SER A 181 1.42 -16.13 -10.27
C SER A 181 0.42 -17.22 -10.65
N GLY A 182 -0.63 -16.89 -11.41
CA GLY A 182 -1.58 -17.87 -11.92
C GLY A 182 -0.93 -18.94 -12.80
N ILE A 183 -0.05 -18.53 -13.72
CA ILE A 183 0.67 -19.47 -14.62
C ILE A 183 1.62 -20.38 -13.83
N VAL A 184 2.38 -19.82 -12.90
CA VAL A 184 3.36 -20.58 -12.11
C VAL A 184 2.66 -21.55 -11.16
N VAL A 185 1.63 -21.11 -10.44
CA VAL A 185 0.85 -21.97 -9.53
C VAL A 185 0.09 -23.05 -10.32
N GLY A 186 -0.43 -22.74 -11.51
CA GLY A 186 -1.16 -23.71 -12.33
C GLY A 186 -0.28 -24.81 -12.93
N ARG A 187 1.03 -24.58 -13.08
CA ARG A 187 1.98 -25.57 -13.63
C ARG A 187 2.81 -26.28 -12.58
N ALA A 188 2.98 -25.68 -11.41
CA ALA A 188 3.82 -26.24 -10.36
C ALA A 188 3.06 -27.28 -9.54
N VAL A 189 3.74 -28.39 -9.25
CA VAL A 189 3.24 -29.41 -8.32
C VAL A 189 3.74 -29.09 -6.90
N GLY A 190 2.82 -28.99 -5.95
CA GLY A 190 3.13 -28.76 -4.54
C GLY A 190 3.64 -27.36 -4.22
N ILE A 191 4.59 -27.27 -3.27
CA ILE A 191 5.00 -25.99 -2.68
C ILE A 191 6.00 -25.19 -3.54
N THR A 192 6.71 -25.86 -4.45
CA THR A 192 7.82 -25.28 -5.23
C THR A 192 7.40 -24.08 -6.06
N GLY A 193 6.17 -24.08 -6.60
CA GLY A 193 5.61 -22.93 -7.32
C GLY A 193 5.57 -21.68 -6.46
N TYR A 194 5.05 -21.79 -5.24
CA TYR A 194 4.98 -20.68 -4.29
C TYR A 194 6.38 -20.19 -3.88
N LEU A 195 7.32 -21.11 -3.64
CA LEU A 195 8.70 -20.73 -3.31
C LEU A 195 9.35 -19.95 -4.45
N SER A 196 9.15 -20.36 -5.70
CA SER A 196 9.66 -19.63 -6.86
C SER A 196 9.06 -18.21 -6.97
N LEU A 197 7.77 -18.06 -6.66
CA LEU A 197 7.10 -16.76 -6.63
C LEU A 197 7.63 -15.87 -5.50
N PHE A 198 7.95 -16.44 -4.33
CA PHE A 198 8.56 -15.69 -3.24
C PHE A 198 9.97 -15.25 -3.58
N LEU A 199 10.72 -16.08 -4.32
CA LEU A 199 12.06 -15.75 -4.78
C LEU A 199 12.02 -14.62 -5.80
N ILE A 200 11.16 -14.73 -6.82
CA ILE A 200 10.93 -13.67 -7.82
C ILE A 200 10.44 -12.38 -7.14
N GLY A 201 9.41 -12.48 -6.31
CA GLY A 201 8.87 -11.35 -5.55
C GLY A 201 9.96 -10.70 -4.69
N GLY A 202 10.71 -11.50 -3.94
CA GLY A 202 11.85 -11.07 -3.12
C GLY A 202 12.90 -10.29 -3.91
N SER A 203 13.27 -10.76 -5.10
CA SER A 203 14.17 -10.07 -6.03
C SER A 203 13.60 -8.71 -6.48
N PHE A 204 12.32 -8.65 -6.86
CA PHE A 204 11.65 -7.39 -7.19
C PHE A 204 11.58 -6.43 -6.00
N GLY A 205 11.43 -6.93 -4.78
CA GLY A 205 11.46 -6.07 -3.60
C GLY A 205 12.86 -5.50 -3.32
N LEU A 206 13.94 -6.25 -3.55
CA LEU A 206 15.31 -5.73 -3.50
C LEU A 206 15.57 -4.70 -4.62
N LEU A 207 15.11 -4.97 -5.83
CA LEU A 207 15.16 -4.00 -6.94
C LEU A 207 14.38 -2.73 -6.59
N GLY A 208 13.22 -2.86 -5.92
CA GLY A 208 12.47 -1.74 -5.40
C GLY A 208 13.30 -0.88 -4.45
N VAL A 209 13.95 -1.48 -3.46
CA VAL A 209 14.87 -0.78 -2.53
C VAL A 209 15.97 -0.04 -3.29
N TRP A 210 16.54 -0.68 -4.31
CA TRP A 210 17.55 -0.06 -5.16
C TRP A 210 17.02 1.15 -5.93
N PHE A 211 15.81 1.08 -6.49
CA PHE A 211 15.17 2.22 -7.13
C PHE A 211 14.90 3.36 -6.14
N TYR A 212 14.39 3.05 -4.94
CA TYR A 212 14.15 4.06 -3.91
C TYR A 212 15.44 4.74 -3.43
N SER A 213 16.59 4.07 -3.49
CA SER A 213 17.87 4.66 -3.05
C SER A 213 18.30 5.87 -3.89
N HIS A 214 17.84 5.95 -5.14
CA HIS A 214 18.14 7.03 -6.09
C HIS A 214 17.23 8.26 -5.92
N ILE A 215 16.18 8.17 -5.11
CA ILE A 215 15.24 9.29 -4.88
C ILE A 215 15.88 10.31 -3.93
N PRO A 216 15.86 11.61 -4.25
CA PRO A 216 16.41 12.65 -3.38
C PRO A 216 15.51 12.95 -2.16
N GLY A 217 16.03 13.71 -1.20
CA GLY A 217 15.31 14.13 0.01
C GLY A 217 15.35 13.12 1.16
N GLY A 218 14.56 13.38 2.20
CA GLY A 218 14.49 12.58 3.42
C GLY A 218 15.70 12.75 4.34
N ALA A 219 16.40 13.89 4.24
CA ALA A 219 17.48 14.24 5.16
C ALA A 219 16.91 14.37 6.59
N PRO A 220 17.66 13.96 7.63
CA PRO A 220 17.27 14.25 9.00
C PRO A 220 17.04 15.75 9.15
N ARG A 221 15.86 16.16 9.63
CA ARG A 221 15.66 17.56 9.98
C ARG A 221 16.58 17.87 11.15
N ALA A 222 17.56 18.76 10.93
CA ALA A 222 18.40 19.28 12.00
C ALA A 222 17.48 19.81 13.09
N ARG A 223 17.79 19.45 14.34
CA ARG A 223 17.11 19.79 15.59
C ARG A 223 16.48 21.20 15.56
N GLN A 224 15.27 21.31 15.01
CA GLN A 224 14.36 22.34 15.47
C GLN A 224 13.90 21.83 16.81
N GLU A 225 14.19 22.62 17.83
CA GLU A 225 13.69 22.53 19.19
C GLU A 225 12.17 22.32 19.17
N ALA A 226 11.72 21.07 18.99
CA ALA A 226 10.41 20.67 19.44
C ALA A 226 10.51 20.60 20.97
N GLU A 227 10.45 21.76 21.61
CA GLU A 227 10.28 21.91 23.07
C GLU A 227 8.92 21.32 23.54
N GLY A 228 8.06 20.90 22.61
CA GLY A 228 6.90 20.05 22.88
C GLY A 228 7.20 18.57 22.67
N SER A 229 6.77 17.73 23.61
CA SER A 229 6.67 16.28 23.40
C SER A 229 5.84 16.01 22.14
N ILE A 230 6.35 15.24 21.17
CA ILE A 230 5.59 14.81 19.97
C ILE A 230 4.25 14.18 20.37
N TRP A 231 4.21 13.52 21.53
CA TRP A 231 2.99 13.00 22.13
C TRP A 231 2.01 14.12 22.50
N ALA A 232 2.47 15.23 23.07
CA ALA A 232 1.62 16.38 23.33
C ALA A 232 1.02 16.94 22.03
N GLY A 233 1.80 17.03 20.96
CA GLY A 233 1.29 17.43 19.64
C GLY A 233 0.27 16.45 19.04
N MET A 234 0.46 15.15 19.23
CA MET A 234 -0.53 14.13 18.85
C MET A 234 -1.82 14.25 19.68
N LEU A 235 -1.71 14.45 21.00
CA LEU A 235 -2.85 14.66 21.88
C LEU A 235 -3.59 15.97 21.56
N ASP A 236 -2.86 17.02 21.19
CA ASP A 236 -3.45 18.29 20.77
C ASP A 236 -4.18 18.15 19.43
N SER A 237 -3.69 17.30 18.53
CA SER A 237 -4.40 16.98 17.28
C SER A 237 -5.76 16.32 17.53
N LEU A 238 -5.93 15.59 18.65
CA LEU A 238 -7.22 15.03 19.05
C LEU A 238 -8.22 16.10 19.53
N LYS A 239 -7.79 17.32 19.80
CA LYS A 239 -8.70 18.44 20.14
C LYS A 239 -9.33 19.07 18.90
N ASP A 240 -8.74 18.87 17.72
CA ASP A 240 -9.30 19.38 16.47
C ASP A 240 -10.49 18.53 16.01
N ARG A 241 -11.69 19.11 16.14
CA ARG A 241 -12.95 18.47 15.72
C ARG A 241 -13.00 18.17 14.22
N ASN A 242 -12.36 18.99 13.37
CA ASN A 242 -12.33 18.74 11.93
C ASN A 242 -11.45 17.53 11.62
N PHE A 243 -10.29 17.42 12.27
CA PHE A 243 -9.42 16.25 12.17
C PHE A 243 -10.14 14.98 12.65
N LEU A 244 -10.80 15.02 13.80
CA LEU A 244 -11.58 13.89 14.30
C LEU A 244 -12.71 13.48 13.36
N ARG A 245 -13.48 14.43 12.82
CA ARG A 245 -14.53 14.14 11.82
C ARG A 245 -13.96 13.47 10.58
N PHE A 246 -12.80 13.93 10.10
CA PHE A 246 -12.11 13.31 8.98
C PHE A 246 -11.66 11.88 9.30
N LEU A 247 -11.07 11.66 10.49
CA LEU A 247 -10.62 10.35 10.94
C LEU A 247 -11.78 9.36 11.09
N PHE A 248 -12.87 9.78 11.74
CA PHE A 248 -14.10 8.98 11.85
C PHE A 248 -14.71 8.69 10.47
N GLY A 249 -14.72 9.66 9.57
CA GLY A 249 -15.19 9.47 8.20
C GLY A 249 -14.39 8.39 7.47
N ILE A 250 -13.05 8.43 7.53
CA ILE A 250 -12.20 7.40 6.94
C ILE A 250 -12.41 6.05 7.62
N ALA A 251 -12.45 6.00 8.95
CA ALA A 251 -12.65 4.75 9.70
C ALA A 251 -13.98 4.09 9.32
N PHE A 252 -15.05 4.88 9.21
CA PHE A 252 -16.37 4.37 8.82
C PHE A 252 -16.40 3.84 7.38
N ILE A 253 -15.75 4.55 6.44
CA ILE A 253 -15.62 4.08 5.05
C ILE A 253 -14.84 2.76 5.01
N ILE A 254 -13.72 2.65 5.72
CA ILE A 254 -12.92 1.41 5.76
C ILE A 254 -13.72 0.27 6.37
N LEU A 255 -14.43 0.52 7.48
CA LEU A 255 -15.26 -0.47 8.15
C LEU A 255 -16.42 -0.95 7.27
N ALA A 256 -17.07 -0.04 6.55
CA ALA A 256 -18.18 -0.36 5.65
C ALA A 256 -17.72 -1.09 4.38
N THR A 257 -16.59 -0.67 3.79
CA THR A 257 -16.13 -1.19 2.49
C THR A 257 -15.17 -2.38 2.58
N GLY A 258 -14.49 -2.57 3.71
CA GLY A 258 -13.58 -3.68 3.94
C GLY A 258 -14.24 -5.06 3.77
N PRO A 259 -15.36 -5.33 4.48
CA PRO A 259 -16.12 -6.57 4.31
C PRO A 259 -16.66 -6.75 2.89
N LEU A 260 -17.18 -5.67 2.27
CA LEU A 260 -17.66 -5.72 0.89
C LEU A 260 -16.56 -6.22 -0.05
N ASN A 261 -15.33 -5.69 0.03
CA ASN A 261 -14.24 -6.14 -0.84
C ASN A 261 -13.82 -7.59 -0.59
N ALA A 262 -13.92 -8.09 0.65
CA ALA A 262 -13.54 -9.45 1.00
C ALA A 262 -14.60 -10.49 0.58
N PHE A 263 -15.89 -10.15 0.69
CA PHE A 263 -16.99 -11.08 0.47
C PHE A 263 -17.73 -10.91 -0.86
N LEU A 264 -17.50 -9.83 -1.61
CA LEU A 264 -18.14 -9.61 -2.90
C LEU A 264 -17.92 -10.76 -3.90
N PRO A 265 -16.70 -11.33 -4.07
CA PRO A 265 -16.52 -12.48 -4.96
C PRO A 265 -17.34 -13.70 -4.54
N LEU A 266 -17.47 -13.92 -3.22
CA LEU A 266 -18.24 -15.02 -2.65
C LEU A 266 -19.75 -14.81 -2.89
N PHE A 267 -20.26 -13.60 -2.63
CA PHE A 267 -21.66 -13.25 -2.90
C PHE A 267 -22.03 -13.41 -4.39
N MET A 268 -21.15 -12.97 -5.30
CA MET A 268 -21.37 -13.12 -6.74
C MET A 268 -21.45 -14.59 -7.16
N GLN A 269 -20.69 -15.47 -6.50
CA GLN A 269 -20.70 -16.89 -6.78
C GLN A 269 -21.90 -17.62 -6.15
N GLU A 270 -22.19 -17.38 -4.87
CA GLU A 270 -23.19 -18.13 -4.09
C GLU A 270 -24.63 -17.63 -4.29
N GLU A 271 -24.84 -16.31 -4.35
CA GLU A 271 -26.18 -15.71 -4.36
C GLU A 271 -26.63 -15.25 -5.75
N VAL A 272 -25.69 -14.78 -6.58
CA VAL A 272 -25.98 -14.34 -7.96
C VAL A 272 -25.84 -15.50 -8.97
N GLY A 273 -25.12 -16.57 -8.59
CA GLY A 273 -24.93 -17.77 -9.41
C GLY A 273 -23.91 -17.59 -10.54
N ILE A 274 -23.02 -16.59 -10.43
CA ILE A 274 -22.02 -16.29 -11.46
C ILE A 274 -20.89 -17.32 -11.37
N GLY A 275 -20.63 -18.02 -12.47
CA GLY A 275 -19.54 -19.01 -12.55
C GLY A 275 -18.17 -18.37 -12.25
N ALA A 276 -17.25 -19.15 -11.66
CA ALA A 276 -15.96 -18.65 -11.19
C ALA A 276 -15.13 -17.90 -12.26
N GLY A 277 -15.26 -18.27 -13.54
CA GLY A 277 -14.63 -17.54 -14.65
C GLY A 277 -15.17 -16.12 -14.85
N ASN A 278 -16.45 -15.90 -14.61
CA ASN A 278 -17.10 -14.60 -14.76
C ASN A 278 -16.84 -13.67 -13.56
N VAL A 279 -16.57 -14.23 -12.38
CA VAL A 279 -16.06 -13.47 -11.22
C VAL A 279 -14.68 -12.87 -11.53
N ILE A 280 -13.84 -13.63 -12.25
CA ILE A 280 -12.54 -13.12 -12.72
C ILE A 280 -12.75 -12.00 -13.76
N LEU A 281 -13.73 -12.11 -14.66
CA LEU A 281 -14.07 -11.04 -15.61
C LEU A 281 -14.54 -9.77 -14.89
N LEU A 282 -15.36 -9.89 -13.85
CA LEU A 282 -15.75 -8.75 -12.99
C LEU A 282 -14.53 -8.09 -12.36
N GLN A 283 -13.58 -8.88 -11.84
CA GLN A 283 -12.34 -8.35 -11.28
C GLN A 283 -11.48 -7.66 -12.35
N MET A 284 -11.44 -8.18 -13.57
CA MET A 284 -10.79 -7.52 -14.70
C MET A 284 -11.49 -6.20 -15.07
N GLY A 285 -12.82 -6.16 -15.04
CA GLY A 285 -13.61 -4.95 -15.24
C GLY A 285 -13.32 -3.89 -14.17
N VAL A 286 -13.19 -4.29 -12.90
CA VAL A 286 -12.77 -3.38 -11.82
C VAL A 286 -11.36 -2.82 -12.07
N LEU A 287 -10.42 -3.64 -12.50
CA LEU A 287 -9.05 -3.19 -12.82
C LEU A 287 -9.04 -2.25 -14.02
N PHE A 288 -9.81 -2.54 -15.07
CA PHE A 288 -9.93 -1.68 -16.26
C PHE A 288 -10.61 -0.35 -15.92
N GLY A 289 -11.72 -0.39 -15.17
CA GLY A 289 -12.39 0.80 -14.66
C GLY A 289 -11.48 1.64 -13.77
N SER A 290 -10.68 1.00 -12.90
CA SER A 290 -9.65 1.68 -12.13
C SER A 290 -8.64 2.37 -13.05
N LEU A 291 -8.13 1.69 -14.06
CA LEU A 291 -7.15 2.23 -15.01
C LEU A 291 -7.68 3.47 -15.75
N VAL A 292 -8.89 3.38 -16.32
CA VAL A 292 -9.53 4.50 -17.05
C VAL A 292 -9.84 5.66 -16.10
N SER A 293 -10.35 5.35 -14.90
CA SER A 293 -10.70 6.38 -13.93
C SER A 293 -9.48 7.06 -13.30
N SER A 294 -8.31 6.40 -13.20
CA SER A 294 -7.10 6.99 -12.62
C SER A 294 -6.68 8.29 -13.31
N TYR A 295 -6.85 8.39 -14.63
CA TYR A 295 -6.59 9.63 -15.36
C TYR A 295 -7.60 10.73 -15.01
N LEU A 296 -8.89 10.38 -14.98
CA LEU A 296 -9.98 11.31 -14.64
C LEU A 296 -9.82 11.86 -13.22
N TRP A 297 -9.51 11.01 -12.26
CA TRP A 297 -9.30 11.40 -10.87
C TRP A 297 -8.06 12.27 -10.68
N GLY A 298 -6.96 11.96 -11.37
CA GLY A 298 -5.75 12.79 -11.35
C GLY A 298 -6.02 14.20 -11.88
N TRP A 299 -6.69 14.30 -13.03
CA TRP A 299 -7.09 15.58 -13.63
C TRP A 299 -8.06 16.37 -12.73
N SER A 300 -9.09 15.71 -12.21
CA SER A 300 -10.08 16.36 -11.36
C SER A 300 -9.47 16.86 -10.05
N SER A 301 -8.56 16.08 -9.45
CA SER A 301 -7.87 16.47 -8.22
C SER A 301 -6.95 17.68 -8.44
N ASP A 302 -6.28 17.76 -9.59
CA ASP A 302 -5.39 18.89 -9.91
C ASP A 302 -6.18 20.18 -10.23
N ARG A 303 -7.37 20.08 -10.84
CA ARG A 303 -8.17 21.24 -11.27
C ARG A 303 -9.15 21.76 -10.22
N TYR A 304 -9.84 20.86 -9.51
CA TYR A 304 -10.92 21.20 -8.57
C TYR A 304 -10.51 21.00 -7.11
N GLY A 305 -9.28 20.55 -6.86
CA GLY A 305 -8.81 20.16 -5.53
C GLY A 305 -9.28 18.77 -5.10
N SER A 306 -8.69 18.23 -4.05
CA SER A 306 -8.93 16.87 -3.58
C SER A 306 -10.29 16.66 -2.88
N LYS A 307 -10.88 17.72 -2.30
CA LYS A 307 -12.11 17.62 -1.51
C LYS A 307 -13.35 17.25 -2.34
N PRO A 308 -13.66 17.91 -3.47
CA PRO A 308 -14.79 17.50 -4.32
C PRO A 308 -14.62 16.09 -4.89
N ALA A 309 -13.40 15.74 -5.33
CA ALA A 309 -13.08 14.42 -5.85
C ALA A 309 -13.31 13.31 -4.79
N MET A 310 -12.91 13.58 -3.54
CA MET A 310 -13.15 12.66 -2.43
C MET A 310 -14.65 12.50 -2.14
N MET A 311 -15.43 13.58 -2.09
CA MET A 311 -16.88 13.49 -1.85
C MET A 311 -17.60 12.72 -2.96
N PHE A 312 -17.22 12.95 -4.22
CA PHE A 312 -17.77 12.22 -5.37
C PHE A 312 -17.41 10.73 -5.30
N SER A 313 -16.19 10.40 -4.87
CA SER A 313 -15.76 9.00 -4.67
C SER A 313 -16.56 8.30 -3.56
N VAL A 314 -16.84 9.00 -2.46
CA VAL A 314 -17.65 8.46 -1.35
C VAL A 314 -19.08 8.24 -1.79
N PHE A 315 -19.68 9.18 -2.52
CA PHE A 315 -21.02 9.04 -3.07
C PHE A 315 -21.14 7.77 -3.93
N TRP A 316 -20.22 7.56 -4.88
CA TRP A 316 -20.24 6.39 -5.74
C TRP A 316 -20.00 5.08 -4.97
N ARG A 317 -19.12 5.10 -3.96
CA ARG A 317 -18.89 3.95 -3.07
C ARG A 317 -20.12 3.54 -2.27
N VAL A 318 -20.97 4.49 -1.86
CA VAL A 318 -22.23 4.20 -1.15
C VAL A 318 -23.31 3.72 -2.12
N LEU A 319 -23.30 4.21 -3.36
CA LEU A 319 -24.28 3.83 -4.38
C LEU A 319 -24.07 2.38 -4.88
N LEU A 320 -22.82 1.92 -4.98
CA LEU A 320 -22.49 0.58 -5.51
C LEU A 320 -23.20 -0.58 -4.80
N PRO A 321 -23.21 -0.70 -3.46
CA PRO A 321 -23.99 -1.72 -2.75
C PRO A 321 -25.49 -1.66 -3.06
N VAL A 322 -26.05 -0.45 -3.18
CA VAL A 322 -27.47 -0.26 -3.52
C VAL A 322 -27.76 -0.80 -4.91
N ILE A 323 -26.88 -0.50 -5.89
CA ILE A 323 -26.97 -1.07 -7.25
C ILE A 323 -26.90 -2.60 -7.18
N TYR A 324 -26.02 -3.17 -6.36
CA TYR A 324 -25.91 -4.63 -6.21
C TYR A 324 -27.15 -5.28 -5.59
N MET A 325 -27.94 -4.57 -4.79
CA MET A 325 -29.22 -5.11 -4.28
C MET A 325 -30.26 -5.28 -5.39
N PHE A 326 -30.18 -4.49 -6.46
CA PHE A 326 -31.08 -4.54 -7.61
C PHE A 326 -30.59 -5.44 -8.75
N THR A 327 -29.42 -6.08 -8.61
CA THR A 327 -28.93 -7.03 -9.63
C THR A 327 -29.87 -8.24 -9.71
N PRO A 328 -30.38 -8.59 -10.91
CA PRO A 328 -31.21 -9.78 -11.10
C PRO A 328 -30.44 -11.04 -10.66
N ARG A 329 -31.08 -11.93 -9.90
CA ARG A 329 -30.44 -13.16 -9.41
C ARG A 329 -30.75 -14.32 -10.34
N ASN A 330 -29.74 -15.11 -10.72
CA ASN A 330 -29.90 -16.33 -11.53
C ASN A 330 -30.59 -16.10 -12.90
N VAL A 331 -30.33 -14.97 -13.56
CA VAL A 331 -30.87 -14.66 -14.91
C VAL A 331 -29.72 -14.45 -15.89
N ALA A 332 -29.86 -14.79 -17.17
CA ALA A 332 -28.79 -14.58 -18.16
C ALA A 332 -28.27 -13.12 -18.25
N LEU A 333 -29.07 -12.14 -17.82
CA LEU A 333 -28.73 -10.72 -17.68
C LEU A 333 -27.75 -10.39 -16.53
N SER A 334 -27.47 -11.33 -15.61
CA SER A 334 -26.51 -11.14 -14.51
C SER A 334 -25.10 -11.61 -14.86
N LEU A 335 -24.88 -12.07 -16.09
CA LEU A 335 -23.55 -12.33 -16.63
C LEU A 335 -22.91 -10.98 -17.06
N PRO A 336 -21.62 -10.75 -16.72
CA PRO A 336 -20.92 -9.51 -17.04
C PRO A 336 -20.70 -9.29 -18.53
#